data_AF-A0A7X2NPL0-F1
#
_entry.id   AF-A0A7X2NPL0-F1
#
_cell.length_a   1.000
_cell.length_b   1.000
_cell.length_c   1.000
_cell.angle_alpha   90.00
_cell.angle_beta   90.00
_cell.angle_gamma   90.00
#
_symmetry.space_group_name_H-M   'P 1'
#
loop_
_entity.id
_entity.type
_entity.pdbx_description
1 polymer ?
#
loop_
_entity_poly.entity_id
_entity_poly.type
_entity_poly.pdbx_seq_one_letter_code
_entity_poly.pdbx_strand_id
1 'polypeptide(L)'
;MATKIAVEVVIVRKRRKKRVWTPDQKSEIVHKHLDEHISVRTLEKEYTADRSMICRWVKEYIAEGESAFNPKGHPGNPFAALHTSKNLSELDRLRLMVAKLEIENERLKKGYWVKGVGANKEYITGRGKSTK
;
A
#
# COMPACT_ATOMS: atom_id res chain seq x y z
N MET A 1 -32.42 7.90 17.37
CA MET A 1 -32.35 8.09 15.90
C MET A 1 -30.92 7.79 15.48
N ALA A 2 -30.68 6.74 14.68
CA ALA A 2 -29.33 6.39 14.26
C ALA A 2 -28.91 7.29 13.10
N THR A 3 -28.00 8.23 13.36
CA THR A 3 -27.36 9.06 12.34
C THR A 3 -26.50 8.16 11.46
N LYS A 4 -27.00 7.83 10.27
CA LYS A 4 -26.20 7.14 9.25
C LYS A 4 -25.12 8.10 8.78
N ILE A 5 -23.91 7.94 9.30
CA ILE A 5 -22.74 8.70 8.86
C ILE A 5 -22.42 8.30 7.41
N ALA A 6 -22.38 9.29 6.53
CA ALA A 6 -22.15 9.09 5.10
C ALA A 6 -20.70 8.66 4.87
N VAL A 7 -20.50 7.43 4.40
CA VAL A 7 -19.16 6.97 4.01
C VAL A 7 -18.86 7.48 2.61
N GLU A 8 -17.68 8.07 2.43
CA GLU A 8 -17.28 8.62 1.14
C GLU A 8 -17.06 7.50 0.10
N VAL A 9 -17.73 7.65 -1.04
CA VAL A 9 -17.58 6.75 -2.18
C VAL A 9 -16.72 7.44 -3.23
N VAL A 10 -15.45 7.04 -3.30
CA VAL A 10 -14.51 7.59 -4.30
C VAL A 10 -14.62 6.82 -5.61
N ILE A 11 -14.66 7.55 -6.73
CA ILE A 11 -14.65 6.98 -8.08
C ILE A 11 -13.21 6.69 -8.46
N VAL A 12 -12.82 5.41 -8.48
CA VAL A 12 -11.43 5.00 -8.76
C VAL A 12 -11.17 4.87 -10.27
N ARG A 13 -12.20 4.50 -11.06
CA ARG A 13 -12.20 4.45 -12.54
C ARG A 13 -13.63 4.67 -13.05
N LYS A 14 -13.81 5.06 -14.33
CA LYS A 14 -15.08 5.42 -15.02
C LYS A 14 -16.29 4.48 -14.78
N ARG A 15 -16.10 3.28 -14.17
CA ARG A 15 -17.14 2.32 -13.80
C ARG A 15 -16.96 1.60 -12.44
N ARG A 16 -15.88 1.81 -11.68
CA ARG A 16 -15.66 1.16 -10.37
C ARG A 16 -15.75 2.18 -9.24
N LYS A 17 -16.86 2.12 -8.50
CA LYS A 17 -17.03 2.83 -7.22
C LYS A 17 -16.42 1.95 -6.13
N LYS A 18 -15.46 2.47 -5.38
CA LYS A 18 -14.92 1.80 -4.20
C LYS A 18 -15.26 2.64 -2.98
N ARG A 19 -15.77 1.97 -1.95
CA ARG A 19 -15.94 2.60 -0.65
C ARG A 19 -14.56 2.89 -0.05
N VAL A 20 -14.35 4.11 0.41
CA VAL A 20 -13.12 4.52 1.07
C VAL A 20 -13.47 4.97 2.49
N TRP A 21 -12.61 4.60 3.43
CA TRP A 21 -12.73 5.01 4.83
C TRP A 21 -11.66 6.02 5.13
N THR A 22 -12.07 7.22 5.54
CA THR A 22 -11.14 8.25 5.99
C THR A 22 -10.48 7.83 7.30
N PRO A 23 -9.27 8.33 7.61
CA PRO A 23 -8.64 8.09 8.91
C PRO A 23 -9.57 8.47 10.07
N ASP A 24 -10.23 9.62 9.97
CA ASP A 24 -11.16 10.12 10.99
C ASP A 24 -12.34 9.18 11.24
N GLN A 25 -12.95 8.64 10.18
CA GLN A 25 -14.04 7.66 10.30
C GLN A 25 -13.59 6.37 11.00
N LYS A 26 -12.35 5.92 10.74
CA LYS A 26 -11.81 4.74 11.41
C LYS A 26 -11.55 5.03 12.89
N SER A 27 -10.99 6.18 13.21
CA SER A 27 -10.75 6.62 14.59
C SER A 27 -12.06 6.70 15.36
N GLU A 28 -13.11 7.32 14.79
CA GLU A 28 -14.42 7.42 15.43
C GLU A 28 -15.01 6.05 15.78
N ILE A 29 -14.96 5.10 14.84
CA ILE A 29 -15.46 3.72 15.06
C ILE A 29 -14.67 3.01 16.16
N VAL A 30 -13.35 3.22 16.22
CA VAL A 30 -12.50 2.61 17.25
C VAL A 30 -12.76 3.23 18.61
N HIS A 31 -12.88 4.55 18.71
CA HIS A 31 -13.21 5.26 19.95
C HIS A 31 -14.57 4.83 20.51
N LYS A 32 -15.60 4.72 19.65
CA LYS A 32 -16.91 4.17 20.06
C LYS A 32 -16.81 2.75 20.62
N HIS A 33 -15.88 1.94 20.12
CA HIS A 33 -15.68 0.59 20.65
C HIS A 33 -14.89 0.58 21.97
N LEU A 34 -13.81 1.36 22.06
CA LEU A 34 -12.88 1.34 23.19
C LEU A 34 -13.39 2.16 24.38
N ASP A 35 -13.91 3.37 24.12
CA ASP A 35 -14.30 4.35 25.14
C ASP A 35 -15.78 4.22 25.52
N GLU A 36 -16.66 4.07 24.53
CA GLU A 36 -18.11 3.93 24.76
C GLU A 36 -18.55 2.46 24.94
N HIS A 37 -17.61 1.50 24.84
CA HIS A 37 -17.84 0.06 24.96
C HIS A 37 -18.95 -0.49 24.06
N ILE A 38 -19.21 0.16 22.91
CA ILE A 38 -20.23 -0.28 21.96
C ILE A 38 -19.75 -1.57 21.29
N SER A 39 -20.62 -2.58 21.22
CA SER A 39 -20.26 -3.86 20.59
C SER A 39 -19.95 -3.67 19.10
N VAL A 40 -18.95 -4.42 18.60
CA VAL A 40 -18.60 -4.43 17.16
C VAL A 40 -19.81 -4.77 16.27
N ARG A 41 -20.74 -5.60 16.76
CA ARG A 41 -21.97 -5.98 16.04
C ARG A 41 -22.95 -4.81 15.89
N THR A 42 -22.96 -3.88 16.83
CA THR A 42 -23.77 -2.65 16.74
C THR A 42 -23.14 -1.71 15.72
N LEU A 43 -21.82 -1.51 15.80
CA LEU A 43 -21.05 -0.67 14.87
C LEU A 43 -21.13 -1.18 13.43
N GLU A 44 -21.10 -2.50 13.23
CA GLU A 44 -21.31 -3.14 11.93
C GLU A 44 -22.62 -2.69 11.28
N LYS A 45 -23.72 -2.62 12.04
CA LYS A 45 -25.03 -2.21 11.54
C LYS A 45 -25.12 -0.70 11.31
N GLU A 46 -24.59 0.10 12.22
CA GLU A 46 -24.62 1.57 12.16
C GLU A 46 -23.80 2.09 10.98
N TYR A 47 -22.58 1.57 10.84
CA TYR A 47 -21.64 2.00 9.83
C TYR A 47 -21.64 1.11 8.58
N THR A 48 -22.45 0.05 8.51
CA THR A 48 -22.42 -0.95 7.42
C THR A 48 -20.99 -1.44 7.15
N ALA A 49 -20.19 -1.61 8.21
CA ALA A 49 -18.77 -1.98 8.14
C ALA A 49 -18.61 -3.44 8.50
N ASP A 50 -17.79 -4.18 7.76
CA ASP A 50 -17.55 -5.59 8.06
C ASP A 50 -16.93 -5.74 9.46
N ARG A 51 -17.45 -6.70 10.24
CA ARG A 51 -17.00 -6.96 11.61
C ARG A 51 -15.49 -7.22 11.69
N SER A 52 -14.94 -7.98 10.73
CA SER A 52 -13.51 -8.31 10.68
C SER A 52 -12.65 -7.07 10.42
N MET A 53 -13.17 -6.15 9.61
CA MET A 53 -12.51 -4.88 9.31
C MET A 53 -12.45 -3.97 10.55
N ILE A 54 -13.54 -3.87 11.32
CA ILE A 54 -13.55 -3.12 12.58
C ILE A 54 -12.57 -3.74 13.58
N CYS A 55 -12.60 -5.06 13.77
CA CYS A 55 -11.67 -5.75 14.66
C CYS A 55 -10.20 -5.51 14.27
N ARG A 56 -9.89 -5.44 12.96
CA ARG A 56 -8.55 -5.10 12.49
C ARG A 56 -8.17 -3.67 12.88
N TRP A 57 -9.04 -2.69 12.66
CA TRP A 57 -8.75 -1.29 13.02
C TRP A 57 -8.52 -1.11 14.52
N VAL A 58 -9.30 -1.79 15.36
CA VAL A 58 -9.09 -1.78 16.82
C VAL A 58 -7.69 -2.32 17.17
N LYS A 59 -7.27 -3.43 16.55
CA LYS A 59 -5.92 -3.99 16.76
C LYS A 59 -4.82 -3.04 16.28
N GLU A 60 -4.97 -2.46 15.09
CA GLU A 60 -4.03 -1.50 14.52
C GLU A 60 -3.90 -0.26 15.41
N TYR A 61 -5.02 0.25 15.93
CA TYR A 61 -5.05 1.40 16.84
C TYR A 61 -4.41 1.10 18.20
N ILE A 62 -4.63 -0.08 18.78
CA ILE A 62 -3.96 -0.47 20.04
C ILE A 62 -2.43 -0.54 19.85
N ALA A 63 -1.95 -0.92 18.67
CA ALA A 63 -0.52 -1.07 18.38
C ALA A 63 0.18 0.24 18.03
N GLU A 64 -0.42 1.05 17.15
CA GLU A 64 0.22 2.24 16.54
C GLU A 64 -0.54 3.56 16.83
N GLY A 65 -1.64 3.52 17.59
CA GLY A 65 -2.50 4.67 17.85
C GLY A 65 -3.19 5.21 16.59
N GLU A 66 -3.45 6.52 16.54
CA GLU A 66 -4.01 7.20 15.37
C GLU A 66 -3.11 7.09 14.12
N SER A 67 -1.80 6.92 14.32
CA SER A 67 -0.84 6.79 13.22
C SER A 67 -1.08 5.55 12.36
N ALA A 68 -1.78 4.55 12.90
CA ALA A 68 -2.22 3.34 12.19
C ALA A 68 -3.05 3.65 10.93
N PHE A 69 -3.81 4.74 10.97
CA PHE A 69 -4.74 5.09 9.89
C PHE A 69 -4.15 6.05 8.88
N ASN A 70 -2.94 6.55 9.11
CA ASN A 70 -2.23 7.36 8.13
C ASN A 70 -1.94 6.53 6.88
N PRO A 71 -2.21 7.06 5.68
CA PRO A 71 -1.91 6.36 4.43
C PRO A 71 -0.41 6.07 4.35
N LYS A 72 -0.04 4.79 4.54
CA LYS A 72 1.31 4.32 4.23
C LYS A 72 1.44 4.37 2.70
N GLY A 73 2.11 5.40 2.19
CA GLY A 73 2.33 5.56 0.75
C GLY A 73 2.94 4.28 0.18
N HIS A 74 2.44 3.81 -0.96
CA HIS A 74 3.08 2.69 -1.64
C HIS A 74 4.44 3.17 -2.17
N PRO A 75 5.57 2.61 -1.70
CA PRO A 75 6.85 2.94 -2.28
C PRO A 75 6.82 2.45 -3.73
N GLY A 76 6.64 3.37 -4.66
CA GLY A 76 6.71 3.08 -6.09
C GLY A 76 8.11 2.58 -6.46
N ASN A 77 8.33 2.27 -7.74
CA ASN A 77 9.67 1.96 -8.21
C ASN A 77 10.62 3.15 -7.94
N PRO A 78 11.68 3.00 -7.13
CA PRO A 78 12.63 4.09 -6.83
C PRO A 78 13.29 4.65 -8.10
N PHE A 79 13.45 3.82 -9.13
CA PHE A 79 14.04 4.19 -10.41
C PHE A 79 13.03 4.82 -11.39
N ALA A 80 11.74 4.96 -11.02
CA ALA A 80 10.73 5.57 -11.89
C ALA A 80 11.09 7.01 -12.26
N ALA A 81 11.72 7.75 -11.33
CA ALA A 81 12.13 9.13 -11.54
C ALA A 81 13.03 9.30 -12.77
N LEU A 82 13.85 8.30 -13.13
CA LEU A 82 14.69 8.31 -14.34
C LEU A 82 13.89 8.50 -15.64
N HIS A 83 12.60 8.17 -15.64
CA HIS A 83 11.73 8.22 -16.81
C HIS A 83 10.55 9.17 -16.66
N THR A 84 10.05 9.38 -15.45
CA THR A 84 8.82 10.15 -15.20
C THR A 84 9.07 11.59 -14.80
N SER A 85 10.21 11.90 -14.19
CA SER A 85 10.47 13.22 -13.64
C SER A 85 11.08 14.15 -14.69
N LYS A 86 10.56 15.38 -14.80
CA LYS A 86 11.02 16.39 -15.76
C LYS A 86 12.18 17.24 -15.22
N ASN A 87 12.28 17.37 -13.90
CA ASN A 87 13.22 18.26 -13.21
C ASN A 87 14.17 17.48 -12.29
N LEU A 88 14.66 16.31 -12.73
CA LEU A 88 15.64 15.54 -11.97
C LEU A 88 17.00 16.21 -12.04
N SER A 89 17.61 16.50 -10.89
CA SER A 89 19.01 16.96 -10.84
C SER A 89 19.92 15.92 -11.51
N GLU A 90 20.94 16.38 -12.21
CA GLU A 90 21.94 15.51 -12.83
C GLU A 90 22.57 14.56 -11.81
N LEU A 91 22.88 15.10 -10.62
CA LEU A 91 23.47 14.34 -9.52
C LEU A 91 22.53 13.22 -9.02
N ASP A 92 21.23 13.50 -8.89
CA ASP A 92 20.26 12.48 -8.47
C ASP A 92 20.00 11.45 -9.57
N ARG A 93 20.01 11.89 -10.84
CA ARG A 93 19.93 11.00 -11.99
C ARG A 93 21.10 10.03 -12.03
N LEU A 94 22.32 10.53 -11.82
CA LEU A 94 23.53 9.72 -11.76
C LEU A 94 23.49 8.74 -10.59
N ARG A 95 23.10 9.19 -9.39
CA ARG A 95 22.91 8.30 -8.23
C ARG A 95 21.97 7.14 -8.52
N LEU A 96 20.81 7.41 -9.12
CA LEU A 96 19.85 6.37 -9.50
C LEU A 96 20.41 5.42 -10.58
N MET A 97 21.17 5.94 -11.54
CA MET A 97 21.77 5.12 -12.60
C MET A 97 22.87 4.21 -12.05
N VAL A 98 23.75 4.73 -11.19
CA VAL A 98 24.79 3.95 -10.50
C VAL A 98 24.16 2.85 -9.66
N ALA A 99 23.17 3.16 -8.83
CA ALA A 99 22.48 2.15 -8.02
C ALA A 99 21.83 1.05 -8.88
N LYS A 100 21.26 1.40 -10.04
CA LYS A 100 20.69 0.42 -10.98
C LYS A 100 21.77 -0.48 -11.59
N LEU A 101 22.93 0.08 -11.93
CA LEU A 101 24.08 -0.66 -12.46
C LEU A 101 24.74 -1.55 -11.40
N GLU A 102 24.83 -1.09 -10.16
CA GLU A 102 25.36 -1.89 -9.04
C GLU A 102 24.52 -3.14 -8.80
N ILE A 103 23.19 -3.00 -8.76
CA ILE A 103 22.27 -4.14 -8.64
C ILE A 103 22.46 -5.13 -9.80
N GLU A 104 22.58 -4.62 -11.03
CA GLU A 104 22.81 -5.44 -12.21
C GLU A 104 24.16 -6.16 -12.15
N ASN A 105 25.23 -5.45 -11.78
CA ASN A 105 26.57 -6.01 -11.62
C ASN A 105 26.62 -7.08 -10.55
N GLU A 106 26.05 -6.84 -9.37
CA GLU A 106 25.96 -7.86 -8.32
C GLU A 106 25.23 -9.10 -8.80
N ARG A 107 24.14 -8.92 -9.54
CA ARG A 107 23.36 -10.01 -10.10
C ARG A 107 24.17 -10.81 -11.12
N LEU A 108 24.84 -10.15 -12.06
CA LEU A 108 25.68 -10.77 -13.07
C LEU A 108 26.88 -11.49 -12.45
N LYS A 109 27.52 -10.89 -11.43
CA LYS A 109 28.59 -11.52 -10.64
C LYS A 109 28.14 -12.83 -9.98
N LYS A 110 26.88 -12.91 -9.57
CA LYS A 110 26.26 -14.14 -9.05
C LYS A 110 25.80 -15.12 -10.15
N GLY A 111 25.98 -14.78 -11.43
CA GLY A 111 25.64 -15.64 -12.57
C GLY A 111 24.17 -15.65 -12.97
N TYR A 112 23.40 -14.63 -12.59
CA TYR A 112 21.99 -14.49 -12.97
C TYR A 112 21.82 -13.51 -14.14
N TRP A 113 21.24 -14.00 -15.24
CA TRP A 113 20.82 -13.19 -16.39
C TRP A 113 19.33 -12.90 -16.29
N VAL A 114 18.87 -11.76 -16.82
CA VAL A 114 17.43 -11.45 -16.90
C VAL A 114 16.98 -11.32 -18.33
N LYS A 115 15.85 -11.96 -18.64
CA LYS A 115 15.08 -11.72 -19.87
C LYS A 115 13.72 -11.13 -19.53
N GLY A 116 13.24 -10.22 -20.38
CA GLY A 116 11.95 -9.58 -20.23
C GLY A 116 11.85 -8.56 -19.09
N VAL A 117 10.67 -7.96 -18.96
CA VAL A 117 10.34 -6.91 -17.98
C VAL A 117 8.96 -7.14 -17.38
N GLY A 118 8.69 -6.54 -16.22
CA GLY A 118 7.38 -6.64 -15.56
C GLY A 118 7.00 -8.09 -15.26
N ALA A 119 5.78 -8.47 -15.64
CA ALA A 119 5.26 -9.82 -15.46
C ALA A 119 6.00 -10.90 -16.28
N ASN A 120 6.70 -10.52 -17.35
CA ASN A 120 7.46 -11.42 -18.21
C ASN A 120 8.95 -11.47 -17.83
N LYS A 121 9.32 -11.01 -16.64
CA LYS A 121 10.72 -11.02 -16.18
C LYS A 121 11.12 -12.43 -15.73
N GLU A 122 12.13 -13.01 -16.38
CA GLU A 122 12.69 -14.33 -16.08
C GLU A 122 14.17 -14.22 -15.68
N TYR A 123 14.56 -14.88 -14.58
CA TYR A 123 15.95 -15.03 -14.16
C TYR A 123 16.52 -16.36 -14.66
N ILE A 124 17.62 -16.30 -15.40
CA ILE A 124 18.29 -17.46 -16.00
C ILE A 124 19.62 -17.67 -15.29
N THR A 125 19.84 -18.86 -14.74
CA THR A 125 21.14 -19.26 -14.18
C THR A 125 21.85 -20.24 -15.09
N GLY A 126 23.18 -20.29 -15.01
CA GLY A 126 24.00 -21.21 -15.81
C GLY A 126 23.72 -22.71 -15.59
N ARG A 127 22.97 -23.09 -14.53
CA ARG A 127 22.58 -24.49 -14.24
C ARG A 127 21.11 -24.80 -14.55
N GLY A 128 20.41 -23.92 -15.27
CA GLY A 128 18.99 -24.06 -15.59
C GLY A 128 18.16 -22.88 -15.09
N LYS A 129 16.97 -22.70 -15.67
CA LYS A 129 16.03 -21.64 -15.30
C LYS A 129 15.57 -21.85 -13.86
N SER A 130 15.75 -20.84 -13.00
CA SER A 130 15.22 -20.86 -11.64
C SER A 130 13.97 -20.01 -11.61
N THR A 131 12.81 -20.64 -11.59
CA THR A 131 11.51 -19.99 -11.35
C THR A 131 11.11 -20.15 -9.89
N LYS A 132 10.96 -19.03 -9.19
CA LYS A 132 9.91 -18.82 -8.19
C LYS A 132 9.25 -17.49 -8.48
#